data_AF-A0A4D4JQ17-F1
#
_entry.id   AF-A0A4D4JQ17-F1
#
_cell.length_a   1.000
_cell.length_b   1.000
_cell.length_c   1.000
_cell.angle_alpha   90.00
_cell.angle_beta   90.00
_cell.angle_gamma   90.00
#
_symmetry.space_group_name_H-M   'P 1'
#
loop_
_entity.id
_entity.type
_entity.pdbx_description
1 polymer ?
#
loop_
_entity_poly.entity_id
_entity_poly.type
_entity_poly.pdbx_seq_one_letter_code
_entity_poly.pdbx_strand_id
1 'polypeptide(L)'
;MPSPKTSERTAQALQRVAAMFEAKGWKVLASEPGSTGPDLVVRRRGKRYGVVLKATSEGRADRVIPLLSQAVLEARAYALQSRGSMPLAVVHVDHAPRALIANVMAFAQEFAAEVAVGFVSAEGASEFLGDGLADLNVSAPFRPRQVRGTLIPADNLFSDLNQWMLKVLLAPELPEGMLNAPRGQYRNGVELARAAQVSAMTASRFLQQLRRERFLRESQEFLTLVQREELFERWSSVAPYGTADVPARFLANIQIEDRVQELLNKVEGDACLGLFAAADGLRMGHVSGVPRYICVRRMPRFNRASPGSNPWNALLPFPKEAPHVLLRVARFPESTFRGAVRRDGVMVADVIQVWLDVLNHPTRGREQAEHIFRKVLLPLV
;
A
#
# COMPACT_ATOMS: atom_id res chain seq x y z
N MET A 1 23.69 33.96 10.82
CA MET A 1 23.50 32.49 10.88
C MET A 1 23.32 31.99 9.46
N PRO A 2 24.14 31.07 8.95
CA PRO A 2 24.01 30.60 7.57
C PRO A 2 22.73 29.77 7.42
N SER A 3 21.96 30.04 6.37
CA SER A 3 20.74 29.31 6.00
C SER A 3 20.98 27.80 5.95
N PRO A 4 20.03 26.97 6.41
CA PRO A 4 20.16 25.53 6.31
C PRO A 4 20.25 25.16 4.82
N LYS A 5 21.29 24.40 4.46
CA LYS A 5 21.46 23.82 3.13
C LYS A 5 20.14 23.20 2.69
N THR A 6 19.57 23.70 1.60
CA THR A 6 18.36 23.15 0.98
C THR A 6 18.54 21.64 0.86
N SER A 7 17.69 20.86 1.54
CA SER A 7 17.81 19.41 1.51
C SER A 7 17.69 18.91 0.07
N GLU A 8 18.41 17.84 -0.29
CA GLU A 8 18.32 17.24 -1.64
C GLU A 8 16.86 16.95 -2.05
N ARG A 9 16.01 16.59 -1.08
CA ARG A 9 14.57 16.40 -1.26
C ARG A 9 13.84 17.68 -1.66
N THR A 10 14.15 18.80 -1.00
CA THR A 10 13.56 20.10 -1.33
C THR A 10 13.95 20.52 -2.76
N ALA A 11 15.20 20.28 -3.15
CA ALA A 11 15.66 20.54 -4.52
C ALA A 11 14.91 19.68 -5.57
N GLN A 12 14.74 18.39 -5.30
CA GLN A 12 13.96 17.49 -6.19
C GLN A 12 12.48 17.89 -6.26
N ALA A 13 11.87 18.27 -5.13
CA ALA A 13 10.50 18.75 -5.07
C ALA A 13 10.32 20.06 -5.88
N LEU A 14 11.27 20.99 -5.76
CA LEU A 14 11.28 22.23 -6.53
C LEU A 14 11.35 21.99 -8.03
N GLN A 15 12.23 21.10 -8.49
CA GLN A 15 12.31 20.73 -9.91
C GLN A 15 10.99 20.17 -10.43
N ARG A 16 10.30 19.32 -9.65
CA ARG A 16 9.01 18.74 -10.04
C ARG A 16 7.91 19.80 -10.13
N VAL A 17 7.83 20.69 -9.15
CA VAL A 17 6.84 21.77 -9.15
C VAL A 17 7.11 22.73 -10.31
N ALA A 18 8.36 23.11 -10.55
CA ALA A 18 8.75 23.91 -11.71
C ALA A 18 8.30 23.27 -13.04
N ALA A 19 8.65 22.01 -13.26
CA ALA A 19 8.27 21.28 -14.48
C ALA A 19 6.74 21.19 -14.66
N MET A 20 5.98 21.06 -13.57
CA MET A 20 4.51 21.05 -13.63
C MET A 20 3.94 22.38 -14.13
N PHE A 21 4.47 23.50 -13.63
CA PHE A 21 4.10 24.83 -14.09
C PHE A 21 4.47 25.04 -15.57
N GLU A 22 5.69 24.66 -15.96
CA GLU A 22 6.16 24.76 -17.35
C GLU A 22 5.31 23.94 -18.32
N ALA A 23 4.96 22.70 -17.97
CA ALA A 23 4.10 21.82 -18.78
C ALA A 23 2.71 22.42 -19.05
N LYS A 24 2.27 23.36 -18.20
CA LYS A 24 1.00 24.08 -18.34
C LYS A 24 1.18 25.49 -18.91
N GLY A 25 2.37 25.80 -19.44
CA GLY A 25 2.67 27.05 -20.14
C GLY A 25 2.94 28.23 -19.22
N TRP A 26 3.32 28.00 -17.97
CA TRP A 26 3.84 29.05 -17.10
C TRP A 26 5.33 29.26 -17.35
N LYS A 27 5.77 30.52 -17.33
CA LYS A 27 7.20 30.86 -17.28
C LYS A 27 7.66 30.72 -15.83
N VAL A 28 8.69 29.91 -15.60
CA VAL A 28 9.24 29.65 -14.27
C VAL A 28 10.63 30.28 -14.15
N LEU A 29 10.86 30.97 -13.04
CA LEU A 29 12.16 31.52 -12.67
C LEU A 29 12.51 30.97 -11.29
N ALA A 30 13.51 30.10 -11.21
CA ALA A 30 14.01 29.60 -9.95
C ALA A 30 14.92 30.64 -9.29
N SER A 31 14.82 30.78 -7.97
CA SER A 31 15.72 31.65 -7.22
C SER A 31 17.08 30.99 -6.99
N GLU A 32 18.12 31.81 -6.91
CA GLU A 32 19.46 31.31 -6.63
C GLU A 32 19.55 30.70 -5.22
N PRO A 33 20.36 29.64 -5.02
CA PRO A 33 20.55 29.03 -3.71
C PRO A 33 20.98 30.06 -2.66
N GLY A 34 20.22 30.19 -1.58
CA GLY A 34 20.52 31.13 -0.49
C GLY A 34 19.93 32.52 -0.66
N SER A 35 19.15 32.79 -1.72
CA SER A 35 18.38 34.03 -1.83
C SER A 35 17.35 34.14 -0.69
N THR A 36 17.04 35.37 -0.29
CA THR A 36 16.00 35.67 0.70
C THR A 36 14.61 35.80 0.08
N GLY A 37 14.43 35.41 -1.19
CA GLY A 37 13.17 35.52 -1.93
C GLY A 37 12.35 34.22 -1.94
N PRO A 38 11.24 34.18 -2.69
CA PRO A 38 10.48 32.95 -2.88
C PRO A 38 11.33 31.90 -3.60
N ASP A 39 11.06 30.62 -3.39
CA ASP A 39 11.82 29.54 -4.03
C ASP A 39 11.67 29.55 -5.57
N LEU A 40 10.47 29.88 -6.07
CA LEU A 40 10.20 30.07 -7.50
C LEU A 40 9.34 31.33 -7.73
N VAL A 41 9.48 31.95 -8.90
CA VAL A 41 8.50 32.90 -9.43
C VAL A 41 7.90 32.34 -10.71
N VAL A 42 6.57 32.19 -10.74
CA VAL A 42 5.84 31.65 -11.89
C VAL A 42 4.94 32.71 -12.52
N ARG A 43 4.89 32.79 -13.85
CA ARG A 43 4.13 33.81 -14.59
C ARG A 43 3.34 33.24 -15.77
N ARG A 44 2.06 33.60 -15.89
CA ARG A 44 1.21 33.26 -17.04
C ARG A 44 0.04 34.23 -17.16
N ARG A 45 -0.21 34.72 -18.39
CA ARG A 45 -1.38 35.57 -18.74
C ARG A 45 -1.65 36.70 -17.73
N GLY A 46 -0.62 37.50 -17.43
CA GLY A 46 -0.72 38.63 -16.49
C GLY A 46 -0.65 38.26 -15.00
N LYS A 47 -0.74 36.97 -14.64
CA LYS A 47 -0.58 36.49 -13.27
C LYS A 47 0.88 36.22 -12.95
N ARG A 48 1.28 36.53 -11.72
CA ARG A 48 2.61 36.29 -11.17
C ARG A 48 2.46 35.78 -9.74
N TYR A 49 3.02 34.62 -9.44
CA TYR A 49 3.07 34.05 -8.09
C TYR A 49 4.50 33.93 -7.60
N GLY A 50 4.72 34.27 -6.33
CA GLY A 50 5.93 33.93 -5.57
C GLY A 50 5.64 32.65 -4.79
N VAL A 51 6.36 31.59 -5.13
CA VAL A 51 6.14 30.24 -4.61
C VAL A 51 7.09 29.97 -3.46
N VAL A 52 6.55 29.58 -2.31
CA VAL A 52 7.33 28.99 -1.21
C VAL A 52 6.99 27.51 -1.12
N LEU A 53 8.01 26.65 -1.17
CA LEU A 53 7.86 25.21 -1.17
C LEU A 53 8.42 24.60 0.11
N LYS A 54 7.62 23.79 0.79
CA LYS A 54 8.08 22.91 1.88
C LYS A 54 7.88 21.46 1.49
N ALA A 55 8.92 20.65 1.66
CA ALA A 55 8.91 19.23 1.27
C ALA A 55 9.05 18.32 2.49
N THR A 56 8.25 17.26 2.56
CA THR A 56 8.36 16.20 3.57
C THR A 56 8.12 14.83 2.96
N SER A 57 8.76 13.79 3.52
CA SER A 57 8.44 12.41 3.16
C SER A 57 7.21 11.87 3.91
N GLU A 58 6.80 12.54 4.98
CA GLU A 58 5.70 12.09 5.84
C GLU A 58 4.36 12.66 5.37
N GLY A 59 3.50 11.80 4.83
CA GLY A 59 2.13 12.13 4.43
C GLY A 59 1.14 12.13 5.60
N ARG A 60 1.41 12.88 6.67
CA ARG A 60 0.52 13.00 7.84
C ARG A 60 0.11 14.45 8.08
N ALA A 61 -1.17 14.67 8.41
CA ALA A 61 -1.71 16.02 8.59
C ALA A 61 -0.98 16.82 9.69
N ASP A 62 -0.60 16.18 10.81
CA ASP A 62 0.13 16.82 11.92
C ASP A 62 1.58 17.24 11.55
N ARG A 63 2.08 16.81 10.40
CA ARG A 63 3.38 17.20 9.85
C ARG A 63 3.25 18.14 8.67
N VAL A 64 2.26 17.92 7.82
CA VAL A 64 2.03 18.73 6.62
C VAL A 64 1.42 20.09 6.96
N ILE A 65 0.45 20.15 7.88
CA ILE A 65 -0.22 21.41 8.25
C ILE A 65 0.78 22.43 8.81
N PRO A 66 1.68 22.10 9.77
CA PRO A 66 2.67 23.07 10.25
C PRO A 66 3.59 23.59 9.12
N LEU A 67 4.00 22.73 8.18
CA LEU A 67 4.82 23.12 7.04
C LEU A 67 4.05 24.03 6.08
N LEU A 68 2.77 23.74 5.85
CA LEU A 68 1.90 24.61 5.05
C LEU A 68 1.74 25.97 5.73
N SER A 69 1.45 26.00 7.03
CA SER A 69 1.34 27.25 7.79
C SER A 69 2.61 28.09 7.69
N GLN A 70 3.78 27.46 7.78
CA GLN A 70 5.06 28.13 7.59
C GLN A 70 5.19 28.67 6.15
N ALA A 71 4.88 27.87 5.13
CA ALA A 71 4.92 28.28 3.73
C ALA A 71 3.97 29.46 3.45
N VAL A 72 2.78 29.46 4.04
CA VAL A 72 1.78 30.54 3.96
C VAL A 72 2.35 31.85 4.52
N LEU A 73 2.96 31.80 5.70
CA LEU A 73 3.57 32.98 6.33
C LEU A 73 4.72 33.54 5.49
N GLU A 74 5.61 32.69 5.01
CA GLU A 74 6.75 33.08 4.17
C GLU A 74 6.29 33.65 2.82
N ALA A 75 5.34 32.99 2.14
CA ALA A 75 4.82 33.44 0.84
C ALA A 75 4.18 34.82 0.96
N ARG A 76 3.44 35.09 2.04
CA ARG A 76 2.86 36.41 2.32
C ARG A 76 3.94 37.47 2.51
N ALA A 77 4.97 37.17 3.31
CA ALA A 77 6.06 38.09 3.54
C ALA A 77 6.75 38.49 2.23
N TYR A 78 6.97 37.54 1.32
CA TYR A 78 7.56 37.82 0.01
C TYR A 78 6.65 38.60 -0.94
N ALA A 79 5.35 38.30 -0.94
CA ALA A 79 4.37 39.05 -1.74
C ALA A 79 4.30 40.53 -1.33
N LEU A 80 4.41 40.83 -0.02
CA LEU A 80 4.46 42.21 0.47
C LEU A 80 5.70 42.98 -0.02
N GLN A 81 6.83 42.28 -0.20
CA GLN A 81 8.09 42.88 -0.66
C GLN A 81 8.17 43.00 -2.19
N SER A 82 7.36 42.23 -2.93
CA SER A 82 7.43 42.12 -4.40
C SER A 82 6.18 42.69 -5.06
N ARG A 83 6.26 43.92 -5.62
CA ARG A 83 5.13 44.55 -6.32
C ARG A 83 4.59 43.64 -7.44
N GLY A 84 3.30 43.32 -7.35
CA GLY A 84 2.55 42.56 -8.35
C GLY A 84 2.80 41.05 -8.35
N SER A 85 3.36 40.48 -7.29
CA SER A 85 3.48 39.03 -7.11
C SER A 85 2.51 38.55 -6.04
N MET A 86 1.62 37.63 -6.38
CA MET A 86 0.69 37.00 -5.44
C MET A 86 1.40 35.91 -4.62
N PRO A 87 1.03 35.70 -3.35
CA PRO A 87 1.62 34.64 -2.53
C PRO A 87 1.09 33.27 -2.95
N LEU A 88 1.98 32.29 -3.08
CA LEU A 88 1.64 30.88 -3.29
C LEU A 88 2.46 29.99 -2.34
N ALA A 89 1.77 29.29 -1.45
CA ALA A 89 2.36 28.31 -0.54
C ALA A 89 2.16 26.89 -1.11
N VAL A 90 3.24 26.14 -1.27
CA VAL A 90 3.18 24.78 -1.80
C VAL A 90 3.77 23.79 -0.80
N VAL A 91 3.03 22.73 -0.51
CA VAL A 91 3.55 21.57 0.21
C VAL A 91 3.76 20.41 -0.75
N HIS A 92 4.94 19.81 -0.70
CA HIS A 92 5.28 18.60 -1.44
C HIS A 92 5.41 17.41 -0.49
N VAL A 93 4.70 16.33 -0.78
CA VAL A 93 4.79 15.08 -0.01
C VAL A 93 5.17 13.90 -0.89
N ASP A 94 5.76 12.85 -0.31
CA ASP A 94 6.05 11.63 -1.06
C ASP A 94 4.79 10.83 -1.39
N HIS A 95 3.79 10.81 -0.50
CA HIS A 95 2.55 10.07 -0.67
C HIS A 95 1.36 10.91 -0.22
N ALA A 96 0.26 10.86 -1.00
CA ALA A 96 -0.86 11.76 -0.84
C ALA A 96 -2.20 11.01 -0.77
N PRO A 97 -2.56 10.47 0.41
CA PRO A 97 -3.89 9.93 0.64
C PRO A 97 -4.95 11.01 0.37
N ARG A 98 -6.10 10.63 -0.20
CA ARG A 98 -7.19 11.59 -0.48
C ARG A 98 -7.64 12.33 0.77
N ALA A 99 -7.72 11.64 1.91
CA ALA A 99 -8.08 12.24 3.19
C ALA A 99 -7.07 13.32 3.63
N LEU A 100 -5.77 13.11 3.37
CA LEU A 100 -4.75 14.12 3.67
C LEU A 100 -4.94 15.35 2.79
N ILE A 101 -5.12 15.17 1.47
CA ILE A 101 -5.33 16.29 0.54
C ILE A 101 -6.57 17.08 0.96
N ALA A 102 -7.70 16.40 1.19
CA ALA A 102 -8.94 17.03 1.62
C ALA A 102 -8.78 17.81 2.92
N ASN A 103 -8.09 17.25 3.92
CA ASN A 103 -7.84 17.93 5.19
C ASN A 103 -6.94 19.16 5.03
N VAL A 104 -5.88 19.05 4.23
CA VAL A 104 -4.99 20.19 3.93
C VAL A 104 -5.72 21.29 3.18
N MET A 105 -6.58 20.93 2.21
CA MET A 105 -7.37 21.92 1.46
C MET A 105 -8.46 22.57 2.31
N ALA A 106 -9.13 21.82 3.19
CA ALA A 106 -10.07 22.38 4.15
C ALA A 106 -9.38 23.38 5.09
N PHE A 107 -8.21 23.01 5.64
CA PHE A 107 -7.40 23.91 6.45
C PHE A 107 -7.01 25.18 5.68
N ALA A 108 -6.57 25.05 4.43
CA ALA A 108 -6.19 26.20 3.60
C ALA A 108 -7.39 27.13 3.32
N GLN A 109 -8.56 26.59 3.04
CA GLN A 109 -9.78 27.37 2.82
C GLN A 109 -10.20 28.13 4.08
N GLU A 110 -10.07 27.50 5.25
CA GLU A 110 -10.47 28.09 6.52
C GLU A 110 -9.49 29.16 7.01
N PHE A 111 -8.18 28.91 6.89
CA PHE A 111 -7.15 29.71 7.58
C PHE A 111 -6.20 30.49 6.65
N ALA A 112 -6.25 30.29 5.34
CA ALA A 112 -5.31 30.89 4.38
C ALA A 112 -5.98 31.46 3.12
N ALA A 113 -7.20 32.00 3.24
CA ALA A 113 -7.99 32.50 2.11
C ALA A 113 -7.28 33.58 1.26
N GLU A 114 -6.35 34.34 1.84
CA GLU A 114 -5.56 35.38 1.20
C GLU A 114 -4.29 34.86 0.49
N VAL A 115 -4.01 33.55 0.57
CA VAL A 115 -2.83 32.91 -0.03
C VAL A 115 -3.27 31.80 -0.95
N ALA A 116 -2.73 31.78 -2.18
CA ALA A 116 -2.92 30.61 -3.02
C ALA A 116 -2.19 29.42 -2.39
N VAL A 117 -2.83 28.25 -2.35
CA VAL A 117 -2.25 27.05 -1.74
C VAL A 117 -2.15 25.97 -2.80
N GLY A 118 -1.02 25.25 -2.80
CA GLY A 118 -0.79 24.07 -3.61
C GLY A 118 -0.38 22.89 -2.76
N PHE A 119 -0.93 21.74 -3.09
CA PHE A 119 -0.49 20.45 -2.61
C PHE A 119 0.01 19.63 -3.80
N VAL A 120 1.21 19.09 -3.69
CA VAL A 120 1.82 18.27 -4.75
C VAL A 120 2.37 17.00 -4.14
N SER A 121 2.13 15.87 -4.81
CA SER A 121 2.71 14.59 -4.42
C SER A 121 3.81 14.14 -5.38
N ALA A 122 4.76 13.36 -4.85
CA ALA A 122 5.76 12.69 -5.66
C ALA A 122 5.16 11.67 -6.66
N GLU A 123 3.89 11.27 -6.45
CA GLU A 123 3.12 10.36 -7.29
C GLU A 123 2.38 11.07 -8.44
N GLY A 124 2.47 12.40 -8.50
CA GLY A 124 1.88 13.22 -9.56
C GLY A 124 0.46 13.70 -9.26
N ALA A 125 -0.02 13.54 -8.02
CA ALA A 125 -1.24 14.19 -7.57
C ALA A 125 -0.95 15.68 -7.34
N SER A 126 -1.87 16.54 -7.77
CA SER A 126 -1.80 17.96 -7.47
C SER A 126 -3.16 18.57 -7.27
N GLU A 127 -3.29 19.41 -6.25
CA GLU A 127 -4.48 20.19 -6.00
C GLU A 127 -4.06 21.60 -5.57
N PHE A 128 -4.69 22.60 -6.16
CA PHE A 128 -4.39 24.00 -5.98
C PHE A 128 -5.67 24.81 -5.75
N LEU A 129 -5.57 25.73 -4.80
CA LEU A 129 -6.54 26.77 -4.50
C LEU A 129 -5.89 28.11 -4.87
N GLY A 130 -6.46 28.81 -5.84
CA GLY A 130 -5.95 30.10 -6.26
C GLY A 130 -6.33 30.44 -7.70
N ASP A 131 -6.42 31.74 -7.97
CA ASP A 131 -6.95 32.24 -9.24
C ASP A 131 -6.08 31.81 -10.44
N GLY A 132 -6.63 31.01 -11.35
CA GLY A 132 -5.95 30.54 -12.56
C GLY A 132 -4.99 29.37 -12.35
N LEU A 133 -5.03 28.72 -11.19
CA LEU A 133 -4.26 27.50 -10.90
C LEU A 133 -5.06 26.22 -11.15
N ALA A 134 -6.36 26.31 -11.45
CA ALA A 134 -7.24 25.15 -11.58
C ALA A 134 -6.80 24.13 -12.64
N ASP A 135 -6.11 24.54 -13.70
CA ASP A 135 -5.62 23.65 -14.75
C ASP A 135 -4.34 22.88 -14.36
N LEU A 136 -3.76 23.21 -13.21
CA LEU A 136 -2.70 22.46 -12.54
C LEU A 136 -3.26 21.32 -11.67
N ASN A 137 -4.57 21.29 -11.43
CA ASN A 137 -5.19 20.25 -10.62
C ASN A 137 -5.21 18.95 -11.42
N VAL A 138 -4.53 17.95 -10.88
CA VAL A 138 -4.49 16.60 -11.43
C VAL A 138 -4.91 15.69 -10.30
N SER A 139 -6.15 15.19 -10.41
CA SER A 139 -6.54 14.01 -9.63
C SER A 139 -5.53 12.92 -9.93
N ALA A 140 -4.86 12.41 -8.90
CA ALA A 140 -3.92 11.31 -9.08
C ALA A 140 -4.61 10.23 -9.91
N PRO A 141 -4.08 9.82 -11.08
CA PRO A 141 -4.51 8.56 -11.63
C PRO A 141 -4.28 7.53 -10.53
N PHE A 142 -5.28 6.72 -10.19
CA PHE A 142 -5.05 5.60 -9.28
C PHE A 142 -3.97 4.74 -9.92
N ARG A 143 -2.75 4.90 -9.45
CA ARG A 143 -1.58 4.13 -9.82
C ARG A 143 -1.16 3.44 -8.54
N PRO A 144 -1.41 2.13 -8.39
CA PRO A 144 -0.78 1.40 -7.30
C PRO A 144 0.72 1.61 -7.45
N ARG A 145 1.33 2.22 -6.43
CA ARG A 145 2.70 2.73 -6.47
C ARG A 145 3.66 1.57 -6.74
N GLN A 146 4.36 1.61 -7.87
CA GLN A 146 5.58 0.81 -8.07
C GLN A 146 6.65 1.37 -7.13
N VAL A 147 6.76 0.79 -5.92
CA VAL A 147 7.88 1.07 -5.02
C VAL A 147 9.05 0.21 -5.45
N ARG A 148 10.03 0.81 -6.14
CA ARG A 148 11.38 0.25 -6.22
C ARG A 148 11.90 0.11 -4.79
N GLY A 149 12.32 -1.11 -4.45
CA GLY A 149 12.69 -1.51 -3.10
C GLY A 149 13.66 -0.53 -2.44
N THR A 150 13.21 0.05 -1.33
CA THR A 150 14.07 0.62 -0.31
C THR A 150 13.69 0.02 1.03
N LEU A 151 14.73 -0.23 1.82
CA LEU A 151 14.76 -0.97 3.08
C LEU A 151 13.58 -0.60 4.00
N ILE A 152 12.83 -1.62 4.42
CA ILE A 152 11.70 -1.51 5.35
C ILE A 152 12.24 -1.06 6.72
N PRO A 153 11.81 0.10 7.28
CA PRO A 153 12.21 0.52 8.62
C PRO A 153 11.66 -0.43 9.70
N ALA A 154 12.36 -0.53 10.83
CA ALA A 154 12.20 -1.54 11.88
C ALA A 154 10.89 -1.54 12.71
N ASP A 155 9.81 -0.88 12.27
CA ASP A 155 8.49 -0.91 12.92
C ASP A 155 7.39 -1.12 11.86
N ASN A 156 7.39 -2.27 11.16
CA ASN A 156 6.35 -2.57 10.18
C ASN A 156 5.11 -3.19 10.85
N LEU A 157 4.01 -2.43 10.96
CA LEU A 157 2.72 -2.92 11.45
C LEU A 157 2.23 -4.13 10.64
N PHE A 158 2.68 -4.24 9.39
CA PHE A 158 2.36 -5.32 8.49
C PHE A 158 3.57 -6.24 8.26
N SER A 159 4.36 -6.50 9.31
CA SER A 159 5.29 -7.63 9.30
C SER A 159 4.53 -8.95 9.25
N ASP A 160 5.20 -10.06 8.92
CA ASP A 160 4.56 -11.36 8.72
C ASP A 160 3.67 -11.79 9.92
N LEU A 161 4.26 -11.83 11.12
CA LEU A 161 3.52 -12.18 12.34
C LEU A 161 2.47 -11.12 12.74
N ASN A 162 2.69 -9.85 12.43
CA ASN A 162 1.70 -8.81 12.73
C ASN A 162 0.48 -8.93 11.80
N GLN A 163 0.68 -9.24 10.52
CA GLN A 163 -0.41 -9.55 9.59
C GLN A 163 -1.19 -10.78 10.04
N TRP A 164 -0.50 -11.82 10.54
CA TRP A 164 -1.18 -12.95 11.16
C TRP A 164 -2.03 -12.53 12.37
N MET A 165 -1.49 -11.73 13.30
CA MET A 165 -2.26 -11.25 14.45
C MET A 165 -3.44 -10.34 14.06
N LEU A 166 -3.31 -9.54 12.99
CA LEU A 166 -4.43 -8.79 12.41
C LEU A 166 -5.54 -9.73 11.91
N LYS A 167 -5.18 -10.80 11.19
CA LYS A 167 -6.15 -11.82 10.74
C LYS A 167 -6.85 -12.46 11.94
N VAL A 168 -6.14 -12.79 13.02
CA VAL A 168 -6.73 -13.34 14.25
C VAL A 168 -7.75 -12.38 14.87
N LEU A 169 -7.46 -11.08 14.93
CA LEU A 169 -8.39 -10.07 15.44
C LEU A 169 -9.64 -9.88 14.56
N LEU A 170 -9.51 -10.05 13.24
CA LEU A 170 -10.62 -9.92 12.28
C LEU A 170 -11.44 -11.20 12.12
N ALA A 171 -10.90 -12.35 12.54
CA ALA A 171 -11.50 -13.65 12.32
C ALA A 171 -12.94 -13.79 12.81
N PRO A 172 -13.33 -13.30 14.01
CA PRO A 172 -14.71 -13.46 14.51
C PRO A 172 -15.78 -12.83 13.61
N GLU A 173 -15.41 -11.81 12.84
CA GLU A 173 -16.33 -10.98 12.04
C GLU A 173 -16.36 -11.40 10.56
N LEU A 174 -15.39 -12.20 10.12
CA LEU A 174 -15.36 -12.74 8.76
C LEU A 174 -16.32 -13.94 8.61
N PRO A 175 -16.91 -14.18 7.42
CA PRO A 175 -17.70 -15.39 7.17
C PRO A 175 -16.92 -16.69 7.43
N GLU A 176 -17.63 -17.75 7.83
CA GLU A 176 -17.00 -19.04 8.12
C GLU A 176 -16.27 -19.63 6.90
N GLY A 177 -15.11 -20.21 7.16
CA GLY A 177 -14.25 -20.84 6.15
C GLY A 177 -13.62 -19.86 5.16
N MET A 178 -13.64 -18.55 5.42
CA MET A 178 -12.88 -17.55 4.65
C MET A 178 -11.49 -17.30 5.23
N LEU A 179 -11.26 -17.68 6.48
CA LEU A 179 -9.99 -17.58 7.19
C LEU A 179 -9.91 -18.70 8.23
N ASN A 180 -8.79 -19.42 8.26
CA ASN A 180 -8.48 -20.40 9.29
C ASN A 180 -7.75 -19.71 10.45
N ALA A 181 -8.50 -19.12 11.36
CA ALA A 181 -7.95 -18.49 12.55
C ALA A 181 -8.89 -18.68 13.74
N PRO A 182 -8.37 -18.65 14.99
CA PRO A 182 -9.22 -18.66 16.17
C PRO A 182 -10.22 -17.50 16.15
N ARG A 183 -11.49 -17.78 16.39
CA ARG A 183 -12.60 -16.82 16.28
C ARG A 183 -13.04 -16.24 17.64
N GLY A 184 -12.10 -16.06 18.56
CA GLY A 184 -12.39 -15.56 19.91
C GLY A 184 -12.33 -14.04 20.00
N GLN A 185 -12.91 -13.49 21.07
CA GLN A 185 -12.65 -12.11 21.51
C GLN A 185 -11.56 -12.13 22.58
N TYR A 186 -10.67 -11.13 22.55
CA TYR A 186 -9.48 -11.11 23.41
C TYR A 186 -9.45 -9.83 24.22
N ARG A 187 -9.17 -9.94 25.52
CA ARG A 187 -9.13 -8.80 26.46
C ARG A 187 -7.78 -8.11 26.49
N ASN A 188 -6.70 -8.86 26.26
CA ASN A 188 -5.33 -8.38 26.44
C ASN A 188 -4.32 -9.11 25.54
N GLY A 189 -3.07 -8.65 25.57
CA GLY A 189 -1.99 -9.21 24.77
C GLY A 189 -1.62 -10.66 25.10
N VAL A 190 -1.86 -11.14 26.31
CA VAL A 190 -1.58 -12.54 26.70
C VAL A 190 -2.58 -13.49 26.04
N GLU A 191 -3.86 -13.12 26.05
CA GLU A 191 -4.91 -13.89 25.38
C GLU A 191 -4.71 -13.90 23.86
N LEU A 192 -4.41 -12.73 23.27
CA LEU A 192 -4.10 -12.64 21.84
C LEU A 192 -2.85 -13.47 21.49
N ALA A 193 -1.79 -13.40 22.30
CA ALA A 193 -0.57 -14.18 22.08
C ALA A 193 -0.85 -15.70 22.08
N ARG A 194 -1.67 -16.17 23.02
CA ARG A 194 -2.07 -17.58 23.11
C ARG A 194 -2.86 -18.00 21.87
N ALA A 195 -3.85 -17.21 21.47
CA ALA A 195 -4.66 -17.51 20.30
C ALA A 195 -3.83 -17.48 19.00
N ALA A 196 -3.00 -16.46 18.82
CA ALA A 196 -2.16 -16.33 17.64
C ALA A 196 -0.93 -17.27 17.66
N GLN A 197 -0.68 -18.00 18.75
CA GLN A 197 0.51 -18.84 18.94
C GLN A 197 1.82 -18.07 18.67
N VAL A 198 1.97 -16.94 19.37
CA VAL A 198 3.17 -16.09 19.35
C VAL A 198 3.64 -15.80 20.77
N SER A 199 4.83 -15.24 20.93
CA SER A 199 5.30 -14.81 22.24
C SER A 199 4.47 -13.63 22.78
N ALA A 200 4.30 -13.56 24.10
CA ALA A 200 3.65 -12.42 24.76
C ALA A 200 4.33 -11.09 24.43
N MET A 201 5.66 -11.09 24.27
CA MET A 201 6.44 -9.92 23.86
C MET A 201 6.07 -9.46 22.43
N THR A 202 5.92 -10.40 21.48
CA THR A 202 5.50 -10.12 20.11
C THR A 202 4.11 -9.48 20.07
N ALA A 203 3.14 -10.07 20.78
CA ALA A 203 1.78 -9.52 20.86
C ALA A 203 1.75 -8.15 21.56
N SER A 204 2.53 -7.97 22.63
CA SER A 204 2.61 -6.69 23.34
C SER A 204 3.13 -5.56 22.43
N ARG A 205 4.23 -5.80 21.71
CA ARG A 205 4.79 -4.83 20.73
C ARG A 205 3.78 -4.50 19.63
N PHE A 206 3.11 -5.50 19.09
CA PHE A 206 2.08 -5.31 18.07
C PHE A 206 0.91 -4.46 18.58
N LEU A 207 0.38 -4.74 19.77
CA LEU A 207 -0.71 -3.95 20.36
C LEU A 207 -0.26 -2.52 20.68
N GLN A 208 0.97 -2.31 21.18
CA GLN A 208 1.52 -0.97 21.36
C GLN A 208 1.61 -0.21 20.03
N GLN A 209 1.99 -0.89 18.95
CA GLN A 209 2.03 -0.30 17.63
C GLN A 209 0.63 0.09 17.12
N LEU A 210 -0.36 -0.81 17.23
CA LEU A 210 -1.75 -0.49 16.88
C LEU A 210 -2.29 0.69 17.69
N ARG A 211 -1.96 0.81 18.99
CA ARG A 211 -2.34 1.97 19.82
C ARG A 211 -1.69 3.25 19.33
N ARG A 212 -0.37 3.22 19.11
CA ARG A 212 0.41 4.37 18.63
C ARG A 212 -0.12 4.88 17.29
N GLU A 213 -0.59 3.96 16.45
CA GLU A 213 -1.16 4.23 15.13
C GLU A 213 -2.69 4.40 15.15
N ARG A 214 -3.31 4.41 16.34
CA ARG A 214 -4.75 4.62 16.57
C ARG A 214 -5.70 3.60 15.92
N PHE A 215 -5.21 2.41 15.59
CA PHE A 215 -6.03 1.30 15.07
C PHE A 215 -6.62 0.40 16.16
N LEU A 216 -6.26 0.62 17.43
CA LEU A 216 -6.81 -0.10 18.56
C LEU A 216 -7.63 0.85 19.44
N ARG A 217 -8.89 0.51 19.69
CA ARG A 217 -9.68 1.07 20.78
C ARG A 217 -9.64 0.11 21.96
N GLU A 218 -9.23 0.62 23.11
CA GLU A 218 -9.31 -0.11 24.36
C GLU A 218 -10.66 0.22 25.02
N SER A 219 -11.59 -0.73 24.95
CA SER A 219 -12.70 -0.78 25.89
C SER A 219 -12.28 -1.62 27.10
N GLN A 220 -13.01 -1.54 28.22
CA GLN A 220 -12.73 -2.40 29.37
C GLN A 220 -12.99 -3.90 29.10
N GLU A 221 -13.67 -4.24 28.00
CA GLU A 221 -14.09 -5.61 27.72
C GLU A 221 -13.15 -6.33 26.73
N PHE A 222 -12.90 -5.75 25.54
CA PHE A 222 -12.14 -6.44 24.48
C PHE A 222 -11.29 -5.50 23.61
N LEU A 223 -10.22 -6.06 23.03
CA LEU A 223 -9.38 -5.46 22.00
C LEU A 223 -10.19 -5.28 20.72
N THR A 224 -10.42 -4.03 20.30
CA THR A 224 -11.25 -3.73 19.12
C THR A 224 -10.44 -2.95 18.09
N LEU A 225 -10.37 -3.50 16.86
CA LEU A 225 -9.81 -2.78 15.72
C LEU A 225 -10.76 -1.66 15.27
N VAL A 226 -10.24 -0.44 15.13
CA VAL A 226 -10.96 0.75 14.67
C VAL A 226 -10.26 1.37 13.46
N GLN A 227 -10.92 2.33 12.78
CA GLN A 227 -10.41 2.97 11.56
C GLN A 227 -10.04 1.92 10.49
N ARG A 228 -10.92 0.94 10.31
CA ARG A 228 -10.64 -0.26 9.51
C ARG A 228 -10.49 0.04 8.02
N GLU A 229 -11.18 1.07 7.52
CA GLU A 229 -10.97 1.57 6.16
C GLU A 229 -9.50 1.95 5.93
N GLU A 230 -8.95 2.79 6.80
CA GLU A 230 -7.55 3.21 6.74
C GLU A 230 -6.59 2.04 7.00
N LEU A 231 -6.92 1.14 7.93
CA LEU A 231 -6.12 -0.06 8.19
C LEU A 231 -6.00 -0.94 6.93
N PHE A 232 -7.11 -1.20 6.24
CA PHE A 232 -7.10 -1.97 4.99
C PHE A 232 -6.37 -1.20 3.87
N GLU A 233 -6.61 0.10 3.72
CA GLU A 233 -5.87 0.91 2.75
C GLU A 233 -4.34 0.80 2.98
N ARG A 234 -3.89 0.95 4.22
CA ARG A 234 -2.46 0.83 4.57
C ARG A 234 -1.93 -0.59 4.43
N TRP A 235 -2.71 -1.61 4.78
CA TRP A 235 -2.30 -3.01 4.58
C TRP A 235 -2.11 -3.32 3.10
N SER A 236 -3.01 -2.81 2.26
CA SER A 236 -2.91 -2.98 0.81
C SER A 236 -1.68 -2.29 0.21
N SER A 237 -1.24 -1.17 0.80
CA SER A 237 -0.06 -0.43 0.34
C SER A 237 1.25 -1.22 0.47
N VAL A 238 1.31 -2.17 1.42
CA VAL A 238 2.49 -3.03 1.64
C VAL A 238 2.41 -4.38 0.93
N ALA A 239 1.30 -4.66 0.25
CA ALA A 239 1.08 -5.91 -0.45
C ALA A 239 2.22 -6.21 -1.44
N PRO A 240 2.62 -7.48 -1.62
CA PRO A 240 3.74 -7.81 -2.48
C PRO A 240 3.54 -7.31 -3.93
N TYR A 241 4.57 -6.64 -4.45
CA TYR A 241 4.69 -6.29 -5.87
C TYR A 241 5.80 -7.14 -6.51
N GLY A 242 5.57 -7.60 -7.74
CA GLY A 242 6.65 -8.09 -8.62
C GLY A 242 7.45 -9.28 -8.09
N THR A 243 6.84 -10.19 -7.33
CA THR A 243 7.50 -11.44 -6.92
C THR A 243 7.83 -12.26 -8.17
N ALA A 244 9.08 -12.70 -8.29
CA ALA A 244 9.49 -13.55 -9.39
C ALA A 244 8.74 -14.89 -9.30
N ASP A 245 7.96 -15.19 -10.33
CA ASP A 245 7.21 -16.43 -10.44
C ASP A 245 8.02 -17.46 -11.23
N VAL A 246 7.98 -18.72 -10.81
CA VAL A 246 8.56 -19.82 -11.57
C VAL A 246 7.44 -20.48 -12.37
N PRO A 247 7.41 -20.33 -13.71
CA PRO A 247 6.48 -21.06 -14.55
C PRO A 247 6.81 -22.54 -14.54
N ALA A 248 5.78 -23.38 -14.42
CA ALA A 248 5.96 -24.82 -14.38
C ALA A 248 4.84 -25.57 -15.12
N ARG A 249 5.19 -26.74 -15.67
CA ARG A 249 4.24 -27.70 -16.27
C ARG A 249 4.36 -29.05 -15.58
N PHE A 250 3.25 -29.72 -15.36
CA PHE A 250 3.27 -31.14 -14.99
C PHE A 250 3.84 -31.99 -16.12
N LEU A 251 4.68 -32.97 -15.78
CA LEU A 251 5.29 -33.90 -16.75
C LEU A 251 4.25 -34.80 -17.42
N ALA A 252 3.21 -35.20 -16.69
CA ALA A 252 2.05 -35.91 -17.22
C ALA A 252 0.90 -34.93 -17.44
N ASN A 253 0.30 -34.93 -18.64
CA ASN A 253 -0.68 -33.93 -19.05
C ASN A 253 -2.12 -34.50 -19.08
N ILE A 254 -2.64 -34.97 -17.94
CA ILE A 254 -4.02 -35.43 -17.82
C ILE A 254 -4.60 -34.86 -16.51
N GLN A 255 -5.69 -34.08 -16.65
CA GLN A 255 -6.46 -33.41 -15.58
C GLN A 255 -5.58 -32.59 -14.61
N ILE A 256 -5.30 -31.32 -14.96
CA ILE A 256 -4.35 -30.47 -14.22
C ILE A 256 -4.84 -30.17 -12.81
N GLU A 257 -6.14 -30.02 -12.64
CA GLU A 257 -6.82 -29.76 -11.37
C GLU A 257 -6.54 -30.88 -10.37
N ASP A 258 -6.73 -32.14 -10.79
CA ASP A 258 -6.45 -33.32 -9.97
C ASP A 258 -4.97 -33.40 -9.58
N ARG A 259 -4.06 -33.03 -10.49
CA ARG A 259 -2.61 -33.02 -10.22
C ARG A 259 -2.21 -31.93 -9.25
N VAL A 260 -2.83 -30.75 -9.33
CA VAL A 260 -2.62 -29.68 -8.35
C VAL A 260 -3.11 -30.12 -6.98
N GLN A 261 -4.30 -30.73 -6.90
CA GLN A 261 -4.82 -31.27 -5.64
C GLN A 261 -3.91 -32.36 -5.06
N GLU A 262 -3.48 -33.33 -5.88
CA GLU A 262 -2.55 -34.38 -5.46
C GLU A 262 -1.23 -33.80 -4.93
N LEU A 263 -0.66 -32.82 -5.65
CA LEU A 263 0.56 -32.13 -5.25
C LEU A 263 0.37 -31.43 -3.90
N LEU A 264 -0.67 -30.60 -3.75
CA LEU A 264 -0.94 -29.83 -2.54
C LEU A 264 -1.23 -30.71 -1.32
N ASN A 265 -1.84 -31.88 -1.52
CA ASN A 265 -2.03 -32.86 -0.45
C ASN A 265 -0.72 -33.52 -0.01
N LYS A 266 0.25 -33.70 -0.91
CA LYS A 266 1.57 -34.29 -0.57
C LYS A 266 2.51 -33.30 0.14
N VAL A 267 2.33 -32.00 -0.05
CA VAL A 267 3.21 -30.94 0.51
C VAL A 267 2.54 -30.19 1.66
N GLU A 268 1.66 -30.88 2.39
CA GLU A 268 0.74 -30.33 3.39
C GLU A 268 1.32 -29.16 4.22
N GLY A 269 0.64 -28.00 4.17
CA GLY A 269 1.01 -26.81 4.96
C GLY A 269 2.17 -25.97 4.40
N ASP A 270 2.90 -26.46 3.40
CA ASP A 270 3.99 -25.74 2.74
C ASP A 270 3.61 -25.10 1.39
N ALA A 271 2.42 -25.43 0.88
CA ALA A 271 1.85 -24.79 -0.31
C ALA A 271 0.32 -24.68 -0.24
N CYS A 272 -0.22 -23.70 -0.95
CA CYS A 272 -1.65 -23.52 -1.15
C CYS A 272 -1.93 -22.89 -2.52
N LEU A 273 -3.17 -22.97 -2.99
CA LEU A 273 -3.64 -22.13 -4.09
C LEU A 273 -3.53 -20.66 -3.67
N GLY A 274 -3.08 -19.82 -4.59
CA GLY A 274 -2.97 -18.37 -4.41
C GLY A 274 -3.70 -17.58 -5.50
N LEU A 275 -3.77 -16.26 -5.30
CA LEU A 275 -4.33 -15.31 -6.27
C LEU A 275 -5.72 -15.74 -6.77
N PHE A 276 -5.98 -15.69 -8.08
CA PHE A 276 -7.28 -16.00 -8.68
C PHE A 276 -7.70 -17.46 -8.47
N ALA A 277 -6.76 -18.40 -8.51
CA ALA A 277 -7.07 -19.81 -8.23
C ALA A 277 -7.58 -20.00 -6.79
N ALA A 278 -7.06 -19.19 -5.85
CA ALA A 278 -7.58 -19.16 -4.50
C ALA A 278 -8.93 -18.46 -4.39
N ALA A 279 -9.14 -17.36 -5.13
CA ALA A 279 -10.45 -16.71 -5.21
C ALA A 279 -11.52 -17.70 -5.69
N ASP A 280 -11.24 -18.49 -6.72
CA ASP A 280 -12.13 -19.55 -7.21
C ASP A 280 -12.38 -20.61 -6.12
N GLY A 281 -11.33 -21.09 -5.46
CA GLY A 281 -11.44 -22.06 -4.35
C GLY A 281 -12.25 -21.55 -3.15
N LEU A 282 -12.29 -20.23 -2.93
CA LEU A 282 -13.12 -19.58 -1.92
C LEU A 282 -14.55 -19.27 -2.41
N ARG A 283 -14.90 -19.63 -3.65
CA ARG A 283 -16.15 -19.24 -4.33
C ARG A 283 -16.33 -17.71 -4.44
N MET A 284 -15.21 -17.02 -4.55
CA MET A 284 -15.10 -15.57 -4.71
C MET A 284 -14.52 -15.17 -6.07
N GLY A 285 -14.34 -16.14 -6.97
CA GLY A 285 -13.83 -15.94 -8.33
C GLY A 285 -14.74 -15.04 -9.18
N HIS A 286 -14.15 -14.01 -9.77
CA HIS A 286 -14.80 -13.09 -10.71
C HIS A 286 -14.03 -12.97 -12.04
N VAL A 287 -12.76 -13.36 -12.06
CA VAL A 287 -11.88 -13.30 -13.23
C VAL A 287 -11.48 -14.72 -13.63
N SER A 288 -11.65 -15.07 -14.90
CA SER A 288 -11.31 -16.37 -15.47
C SER A 288 -10.18 -16.29 -16.50
N GLY A 289 -9.58 -17.43 -16.86
CA GLY A 289 -8.61 -17.54 -17.96
C GLY A 289 -7.18 -17.12 -17.61
N VAL A 290 -6.87 -16.96 -16.33
CA VAL A 290 -5.52 -16.65 -15.83
C VAL A 290 -4.77 -17.93 -15.42
N PRO A 291 -3.43 -17.96 -15.51
CA PRO A 291 -2.64 -19.09 -15.02
C PRO A 291 -2.88 -19.34 -13.52
N ARG A 292 -2.82 -20.61 -13.11
CA ARG A 292 -3.02 -21.00 -11.72
C ARG A 292 -1.79 -20.71 -10.90
N TYR A 293 -1.99 -20.03 -9.77
CA TYR A 293 -0.91 -19.75 -8.83
C TYR A 293 -0.90 -20.75 -7.69
N ILE A 294 0.29 -21.29 -7.41
CA ILE A 294 0.58 -22.03 -6.19
C ILE A 294 1.54 -21.19 -5.37
N CYS A 295 1.07 -20.73 -4.22
CA CYS A 295 1.91 -20.06 -3.23
C CYS A 295 2.66 -21.13 -2.42
N VAL A 296 3.98 -20.98 -2.32
CA VAL A 296 4.88 -21.89 -1.59
C VAL A 296 5.60 -21.15 -0.48
N ARG A 297 5.85 -21.84 0.65
CA ARG A 297 6.60 -21.26 1.78
C ARG A 297 8.05 -20.97 1.41
N ARG A 298 8.66 -21.84 0.60
CA ARG A 298 10.00 -21.72 0.06
C ARG A 298 10.02 -22.27 -1.36
N MET A 299 10.85 -21.70 -2.22
CA MET A 299 10.98 -22.22 -3.58
C MET A 299 11.47 -23.67 -3.54
N PRO A 300 10.75 -24.64 -4.13
CA PRO A 300 11.17 -26.03 -4.12
C PRO A 300 12.44 -26.24 -4.93
N ARG A 301 13.23 -27.23 -4.52
CA ARG A 301 14.35 -27.75 -5.32
C ARG A 301 13.81 -28.80 -6.27
N PHE A 302 14.05 -28.64 -7.56
CA PHE A 302 13.70 -29.63 -8.57
C PHE A 302 14.89 -30.56 -8.76
N ASN A 303 14.73 -31.86 -8.45
CA ASN A 303 15.78 -32.85 -8.66
C ASN A 303 15.25 -33.98 -9.56
N ARG A 304 15.65 -33.94 -10.83
CA ARG A 304 15.23 -34.94 -11.82
C ARG A 304 15.85 -36.33 -11.62
N ALA A 305 16.91 -36.45 -10.84
CA ALA A 305 17.61 -37.73 -10.62
C ALA A 305 16.90 -38.66 -9.63
N SER A 306 15.91 -38.17 -8.87
CA SER A 306 15.14 -39.00 -7.91
C SER A 306 13.68 -38.55 -7.84
N PRO A 307 12.85 -38.93 -8.84
CA PRO A 307 11.47 -38.46 -8.95
C PRO A 307 10.55 -38.86 -7.79
N GLY A 308 10.86 -39.94 -7.07
CA GLY A 308 9.98 -40.55 -6.07
C GLY A 308 10.00 -39.94 -4.67
N SER A 309 11.00 -39.12 -4.32
CA SER A 309 11.17 -38.62 -2.94
C SER A 309 10.67 -37.19 -2.71
N ASN A 310 10.50 -36.40 -3.78
CA ASN A 310 10.08 -35.01 -3.69
C ASN A 310 8.87 -34.76 -4.60
N PRO A 311 7.69 -34.43 -4.05
CA PRO A 311 6.46 -34.20 -4.82
C PRO A 311 6.60 -33.15 -5.94
N TRP A 312 7.48 -32.16 -5.74
CA TRP A 312 7.74 -31.10 -6.73
C TRP A 312 8.42 -31.60 -8.01
N ASN A 313 9.00 -32.80 -8.01
CA ASN A 313 9.61 -33.41 -9.20
C ASN A 313 8.60 -33.83 -10.27
N ALA A 314 7.30 -33.81 -9.95
CA ALA A 314 6.23 -33.96 -10.95
C ALA A 314 6.13 -32.73 -11.89
N LEU A 315 6.80 -31.62 -11.55
CA LEU A 315 6.82 -30.38 -12.32
C LEU A 315 8.14 -30.19 -13.08
N LEU A 316 8.00 -29.72 -14.31
CA LEU A 316 9.03 -29.16 -15.17
C LEU A 316 9.07 -27.63 -14.99
N PRO A 317 10.10 -27.05 -14.35
CA PRO A 317 10.26 -25.60 -14.26
C PRO A 317 10.74 -25.02 -15.60
N PHE A 318 10.37 -23.77 -15.87
CA PHE A 318 10.70 -23.02 -17.09
C PHE A 318 10.42 -23.81 -18.39
N PRO A 319 9.17 -24.26 -18.59
CA PRO A 319 8.77 -24.95 -19.80
C PRO A 319 8.90 -24.04 -21.02
N LYS A 320 9.05 -24.64 -22.21
CA LYS A 320 8.99 -23.91 -23.49
C LYS A 320 7.54 -23.59 -23.88
N GLU A 321 6.61 -24.46 -23.51
CA GLU A 321 5.17 -24.27 -23.74
C GLU A 321 4.52 -23.43 -22.61
N ALA A 322 3.26 -23.07 -22.81
CA ALA A 322 2.48 -22.32 -21.81
C ALA A 322 2.48 -23.04 -20.44
N PRO A 323 2.70 -22.35 -19.31
CA PRO A 323 2.73 -23.01 -18.00
C PRO A 323 1.36 -23.57 -17.60
N HIS A 324 1.36 -24.70 -16.88
CA HIS A 324 0.15 -25.18 -16.20
C HIS A 324 -0.10 -24.41 -14.90
N VAL A 325 0.99 -24.07 -14.21
CA VAL A 325 0.97 -23.34 -12.93
C VAL A 325 2.12 -22.36 -12.86
N LEU A 326 1.97 -21.34 -12.02
CA LEU A 326 2.99 -20.41 -11.61
C LEU A 326 3.27 -20.62 -10.11
N LEU A 327 4.52 -20.90 -9.77
CA LEU A 327 4.94 -21.04 -8.37
C LEU A 327 5.43 -19.69 -7.84
N ARG A 328 4.89 -19.26 -6.69
CA ARG A 328 5.25 -17.99 -6.05
C ARG A 328 5.67 -18.23 -4.60
N VAL A 329 6.81 -17.70 -4.18
CA VAL A 329 7.17 -17.70 -2.75
C VAL A 329 6.30 -16.69 -2.02
N ALA A 330 5.61 -17.12 -0.96
CA ALA A 330 4.85 -16.21 -0.11
C ALA A 330 5.81 -15.24 0.59
N ARG A 331 5.56 -13.93 0.45
CA ARG A 331 6.36 -12.88 1.13
C ARG A 331 6.20 -12.92 2.64
N PHE A 332 4.99 -13.27 3.09
CA PHE A 332 4.58 -13.34 4.49
C PHE A 332 4.05 -14.75 4.77
N PRO A 333 4.94 -15.76 4.85
CA PRO A 333 4.55 -17.16 4.96
C PRO A 333 3.75 -17.46 6.23
N GLU A 334 4.08 -16.86 7.38
CA GLU A 334 3.31 -17.11 8.61
C GLU A 334 1.88 -16.60 8.47
N SER A 335 1.68 -15.41 7.90
CA SER A 335 0.34 -14.87 7.64
C SER A 335 -0.43 -15.66 6.58
N THR A 336 0.25 -16.10 5.52
CA THR A 336 -0.37 -16.81 4.39
C THR A 336 -0.82 -18.21 4.79
N PHE A 337 0.08 -19.01 5.37
CA PHE A 337 -0.17 -20.44 5.58
C PHE A 337 -0.91 -20.74 6.87
N ARG A 338 -0.77 -19.91 7.93
CA ARG A 338 -1.60 -20.08 9.13
C ARG A 338 -3.07 -19.74 8.84
N GLY A 339 -3.32 -18.72 8.01
CA GLY A 339 -4.66 -18.32 7.61
C GLY A 339 -5.31 -19.22 6.55
N ALA A 340 -4.51 -19.97 5.78
CA ALA A 340 -5.00 -20.81 4.68
C ALA A 340 -6.10 -21.78 5.14
N VAL A 341 -7.13 -21.91 4.31
CA VAL A 341 -8.31 -22.74 4.55
C VAL A 341 -8.28 -23.98 3.66
N ARG A 342 -8.83 -25.09 4.16
CA ARG A 342 -9.04 -26.28 3.32
C ARG A 342 -10.45 -26.22 2.71
N ARG A 343 -10.53 -26.23 1.38
CA ARG A 343 -11.78 -26.22 0.61
C ARG A 343 -11.75 -27.34 -0.41
N ASP A 344 -12.78 -28.18 -0.42
CA ASP A 344 -12.92 -29.31 -1.36
C ASP A 344 -11.64 -30.19 -1.44
N GLY A 345 -11.00 -30.41 -0.29
CA GLY A 345 -9.78 -31.21 -0.17
C GLY A 345 -8.47 -30.49 -0.55
N VAL A 346 -8.52 -29.22 -0.93
CA VAL A 346 -7.34 -28.43 -1.35
C VAL A 346 -7.06 -27.29 -0.37
N MET A 347 -5.78 -27.00 -0.11
CA MET A 347 -5.38 -25.83 0.67
C MET A 347 -5.44 -24.56 -0.19
N VAL A 348 -6.10 -23.54 0.32
CA VAL A 348 -6.38 -22.27 -0.35
C VAL A 348 -6.00 -21.11 0.56
N ALA A 349 -5.30 -20.10 0.04
CA ALA A 349 -5.02 -18.88 0.79
C ALA A 349 -6.33 -18.22 1.30
N ASP A 350 -6.29 -17.61 2.49
CA ASP A 350 -7.46 -16.95 3.06
C ASP A 350 -7.91 -15.72 2.27
N VAL A 351 -9.16 -15.30 2.49
CA VAL A 351 -9.78 -14.20 1.72
C VAL A 351 -9.01 -12.88 1.82
N ILE A 352 -8.39 -12.58 2.96
CA ILE A 352 -7.59 -11.36 3.13
C ILE A 352 -6.31 -11.48 2.32
N GLN A 353 -5.64 -12.64 2.38
CA GLN A 353 -4.45 -12.90 1.57
C GLN A 353 -4.76 -12.81 0.08
N VAL A 354 -5.86 -13.42 -0.37
CA VAL A 354 -6.29 -13.37 -1.78
C VAL A 354 -6.54 -11.93 -2.22
N TRP A 355 -7.24 -11.14 -1.41
CA TRP A 355 -7.46 -9.72 -1.68
C TRP A 355 -6.14 -8.94 -1.84
N LEU A 356 -5.18 -9.14 -0.92
CA LEU A 356 -3.86 -8.51 -0.99
C LEU A 356 -3.07 -8.93 -2.24
N ASP A 357 -3.10 -10.22 -2.57
CA ASP A 357 -2.29 -10.79 -3.65
C ASP A 357 -2.81 -10.40 -5.04
N VAL A 358 -4.13 -10.28 -5.22
CA VAL A 358 -4.73 -9.93 -6.51
C VAL A 358 -4.80 -8.43 -6.75
N LEU A 359 -4.81 -7.59 -5.72
CA LEU A 359 -5.01 -6.13 -5.85
C LEU A 359 -4.09 -5.47 -6.89
N ASN A 360 -2.81 -5.87 -6.87
CA ASN A 360 -1.78 -5.31 -7.75
C ASN A 360 -1.44 -6.22 -8.95
N HIS A 361 -2.24 -7.27 -9.17
CA HIS A 361 -2.02 -8.17 -10.29
C HIS A 361 -2.43 -7.51 -11.62
N PRO A 362 -1.55 -7.53 -12.65
CA PRO A 362 -1.80 -6.79 -13.90
C PRO A 362 -3.04 -7.26 -14.66
N THR A 363 -3.37 -8.55 -14.57
CA THR A 363 -4.50 -9.15 -15.29
C THR A 363 -5.81 -8.98 -14.52
N ARG A 364 -6.45 -7.80 -14.61
CA ARG A 364 -7.74 -7.49 -13.95
C ARG A 364 -7.76 -7.76 -12.44
N GLY A 365 -6.59 -7.75 -11.80
CA GLY A 365 -6.45 -8.05 -10.37
C GLY A 365 -7.23 -7.09 -9.48
N ARG A 366 -7.29 -5.82 -9.89
CA ARG A 366 -8.10 -4.79 -9.22
C ARG A 366 -9.58 -5.14 -9.18
N GLU A 367 -10.14 -5.65 -10.26
CA GLU A 367 -11.57 -6.00 -10.32
C GLU A 367 -11.88 -7.16 -9.37
N GLN A 368 -11.00 -8.16 -9.34
CA GLN A 368 -11.10 -9.27 -8.40
C GLN A 368 -10.99 -8.80 -6.94
N ALA A 369 -10.06 -7.89 -6.64
CA ALA A 369 -9.88 -7.34 -5.31
C ALA A 369 -11.08 -6.48 -4.88
N GLU A 370 -11.62 -5.64 -5.77
CA GLU A 370 -12.82 -4.84 -5.50
C GLU A 370 -14.04 -5.73 -5.25
N HIS A 371 -14.17 -6.85 -5.99
CA HIS A 371 -15.22 -7.83 -5.76
C HIS A 371 -15.15 -8.44 -4.35
N ILE A 372 -13.95 -8.88 -3.93
CA ILE A 372 -13.72 -9.43 -2.60
C ILE A 372 -13.97 -8.38 -1.52
N PHE A 373 -13.46 -7.16 -1.72
CA PHE A 373 -13.62 -6.07 -0.77
C PHE A 373 -15.11 -5.78 -0.55
N ARG A 374 -15.90 -5.55 -1.61
CA ARG A 374 -17.33 -5.23 -1.48
C ARG A 374 -18.14 -6.33 -0.81
N LYS A 375 -17.82 -7.60 -1.08
CA LYS A 375 -18.60 -8.74 -0.56
C LYS A 375 -18.20 -9.18 0.84
N VAL A 376 -16.93 -9.02 1.22
CA VAL A 376 -16.38 -9.66 2.43
C VAL A 376 -15.74 -8.68 3.39
N LEU A 377 -14.99 -7.67 2.90
CA LEU A 377 -14.23 -6.77 3.77
C LEU A 377 -14.99 -5.48 4.10
N LEU A 378 -15.82 -4.97 3.19
CA LEU A 378 -16.63 -3.77 3.40
C LEU A 378 -17.57 -3.90 4.62
N PRO A 379 -18.22 -5.04 4.90
CA PRO A 379 -19.02 -5.20 6.12
C PRO A 379 -18.23 -5.10 7.43
N LEU A 380 -16.89 -5.17 7.37
CA LEU A 380 -16.02 -5.04 8.54
C LEU A 380 -15.67 -3.58 8.84
N VAL A 381 -15.88 -2.66 7.88
CA VAL A 381 -15.54 -1.23 7.96
C VAL A 381 -16.74 -0.46 8.46
#